data_AF-A0A3D3H7H6-F1
#
_entry.id   AF-A0A3D3H7H6-F1
#
_cell.length_a   1.000
_cell.length_b   1.000
_cell.length_c   1.000
_cell.angle_alpha   90.00
_cell.angle_beta   90.00
_cell.angle_gamma   90.00
#
_symmetry.space_group_name_H-M   'P 1'
#
loop_
_entity.id
_entity.type
_entity.pdbx_description
1 polymer ?
#
loop_
_entity_poly.entity_id
_entity_poly.type
_entity_poly.pdbx_seq_one_letter_code
_entity_poly.pdbx_strand_id
1 'polypeptide(L)'
;MREPSSEPLPDFTTGEGLRVLLEQLTAERLWRTHPAARALMLYAQEKYLPLARSWHRDPADAAYEAFMAMRTPAIRRAADPWAAITRAVELGIAAEVHAERLLTSTDKARRPDQRPDEYPMRAGHYETFFYHVLAAATPPASPTVAVERVVRSASVFLVTTGWHSRTIETAVEYICHRLTTLASTQSGIDVLRKDDAMRQRLGFSA
;
A
#
# COMPACT_ATOMS: atom_id res chain seq x y z
N MET A 1 41.34 29.60 -7.54
CA MET A 1 40.64 28.69 -6.61
C MET A 1 39.96 29.59 -5.60
N ARG A 2 38.66 29.88 -5.78
CA ARG A 2 37.92 30.80 -4.90
C ARG A 2 37.65 30.03 -3.61
N GLU A 3 38.15 30.51 -2.47
CA GLU A 3 37.79 29.97 -1.17
C GLU A 3 36.25 29.95 -1.05
N PRO A 4 35.63 28.87 -0.55
CA PRO A 4 34.21 28.88 -0.28
C PRO A 4 33.98 29.91 0.82
N SER A 5 33.42 31.05 0.43
CA SER A 5 32.96 32.08 1.35
C SER A 5 32.12 31.43 2.43
N SER A 6 32.61 31.54 3.66
CA SER A 6 31.92 31.14 4.90
C SER A 6 30.76 32.09 5.16
N GLU A 7 29.79 32.14 4.25
CA GLU A 7 28.50 32.74 4.54
C GLU A 7 27.80 31.86 5.58
N PRO A 8 27.24 32.46 6.65
CA PRO A 8 26.47 31.69 7.61
C PRO A 8 25.30 31.03 6.88
N LEU A 9 25.13 29.73 7.15
CA LEU A 9 24.05 28.93 6.58
C LEU A 9 22.71 29.66 6.78
N PRO A 10 21.92 29.87 5.71
CA PRO A 10 20.62 30.49 5.84
C PRO A 10 19.74 29.66 6.78
N ASP A 11 19.02 30.34 7.68
CA ASP A 11 18.12 29.68 8.63
C ASP A 11 16.88 29.13 7.91
N PHE A 12 17.00 27.88 7.46
CA PHE A 12 15.95 27.17 6.73
C PHE A 12 14.71 26.86 7.58
N THR A 13 14.74 27.10 8.89
CA THR A 13 13.53 26.98 9.72
C THR A 13 12.52 28.10 9.40
N THR A 14 13.00 29.22 8.88
CA THR A 14 12.18 30.33 8.39
C THR A 14 11.82 30.14 6.90
N GLY A 15 10.71 30.75 6.47
CA GLY A 15 10.30 30.71 5.06
C GLY A 15 11.31 31.37 4.12
N GLU A 16 11.86 32.52 4.51
CA GLU A 16 12.83 33.26 3.69
C GLU A 16 14.18 32.54 3.62
N GLY A 17 14.71 32.08 4.76
CA GLY A 17 15.96 31.32 4.77
C GLY A 17 15.83 30.00 4.00
N LEU A 18 14.66 29.36 4.02
CA LEU A 18 14.39 28.22 3.16
C LEU A 18 14.44 28.59 1.67
N ARG A 19 13.87 29.72 1.24
CA ARG A 19 13.94 30.14 -0.18
C ARG A 19 15.39 30.29 -0.64
N VAL A 20 16.18 31.03 0.12
CA VAL A 20 17.61 31.27 -0.18
C VAL A 20 18.35 29.94 -0.30
N LEU A 21 18.14 29.03 0.66
CA LEU A 21 18.76 27.71 0.62
C LEU A 21 18.34 26.91 -0.63
N LEU A 22 17.04 26.89 -0.95
CA LEU A 22 16.53 26.14 -2.10
C LEU A 22 17.03 26.71 -3.44
N GLU A 23 17.21 28.02 -3.53
CA GLU A 23 17.81 28.67 -4.70
C GLU A 23 19.26 28.23 -4.89
N GLN A 24 20.09 28.32 -3.84
CA GLN A 24 21.48 27.87 -3.85
C GLN A 24 21.59 26.38 -4.22
N LEU A 25 20.85 25.50 -3.52
CA LEU A 25 20.89 24.06 -3.75
C LEU A 25 20.47 23.66 -5.18
N THR A 26 19.51 24.38 -5.76
CA THR A 26 18.98 24.07 -7.09
C THR A 26 19.85 24.63 -8.20
N ALA A 27 20.32 25.89 -8.08
CA ALA A 27 21.15 26.54 -9.07
C ALA A 27 22.49 25.80 -9.25
N GLU A 28 23.12 25.42 -8.14
CA GLU A 28 24.44 24.81 -8.13
C GLU A 28 24.40 23.27 -8.13
N ARG A 29 23.20 22.67 -8.20
CA ARG A 29 22.97 21.20 -8.16
C ARG A 29 23.61 20.52 -6.94
N LEU A 30 23.64 21.20 -5.79
CA LEU A 30 24.38 20.79 -4.60
C LEU A 30 23.59 19.91 -3.62
N TRP A 31 22.38 19.47 -3.98
CA TRP A 31 21.55 18.61 -3.13
C TRP A 31 22.25 17.36 -2.58
N ARG A 32 23.24 16.82 -3.30
CA ARG A 32 23.99 15.62 -2.88
C ARG A 32 25.19 15.92 -1.99
N THR A 33 25.79 17.09 -2.11
CA THR A 33 27.11 17.40 -1.54
C THR A 33 27.03 18.45 -0.43
N HIS A 34 26.00 19.30 -0.43
CA HIS A 34 25.90 20.38 0.54
C HIS A 34 25.43 19.85 1.91
N PRO A 35 26.15 20.12 3.01
CA PRO A 35 25.76 19.64 4.34
C PRO A 35 24.39 20.17 4.79
N ALA A 36 24.00 21.37 4.35
CA ALA A 36 22.68 21.93 4.65
C ALA A 36 21.53 21.15 4.03
N ALA A 37 21.74 20.48 2.88
CA ALA A 37 20.71 19.64 2.28
C ALA A 37 20.37 18.46 3.20
N ARG A 38 21.40 17.84 3.80
CA ARG A 38 21.21 16.79 4.80
C ARG A 38 20.48 17.31 6.05
N ALA A 39 20.91 18.46 6.57
CA ALA A 39 20.28 19.07 7.75
C ALA A 39 18.79 19.42 7.48
N LEU A 40 18.49 19.97 6.30
CA LEU A 40 17.13 20.27 5.86
C LEU A 40 16.28 19.00 5.78
N MET A 41 16.83 17.90 5.26
CA MET A 41 16.09 16.63 5.17
C MET A 41 15.79 16.02 6.53
N LEU A 42 16.74 16.07 7.48
CA LEU A 42 16.52 15.62 8.86
C LEU A 42 15.43 16.47 9.54
N TYR A 43 15.51 17.80 9.38
CA TYR A 43 14.50 18.70 9.90
C TYR A 43 13.11 18.45 9.28
N ALA A 44 13.02 18.19 7.97
CA ALA A 44 11.76 17.87 7.33
C ALA A 44 11.16 16.56 7.85
N GLN A 45 12.00 15.53 8.08
CA GLN A 45 11.56 14.26 8.65
C GLN A 45 10.98 14.44 10.06
N GLU A 46 11.64 15.21 10.92
CA GLU A 46 11.15 15.53 12.26
C GLU A 46 9.86 16.37 12.22
N LYS A 47 9.83 17.39 11.35
CA LYS A 47 8.69 18.31 11.21
C LYS A 47 7.42 17.61 10.76
N TYR A 48 7.53 16.67 9.82
CA TYR A 48 6.38 15.94 9.27
C TYR A 48 6.11 14.59 9.94
N LEU A 49 6.85 14.25 11.00
CA LEU A 49 6.60 13.05 11.81
C LEU A 49 5.14 12.92 12.29
N PRO A 50 4.48 13.97 12.84
CA PRO A 50 3.08 13.85 13.27
C PRO A 50 2.14 13.56 12.11
N LEU A 51 2.39 14.15 10.94
CA LEU A 51 1.60 13.96 9.73
C LEU A 51 1.78 12.56 9.15
N ALA A 52 3.02 12.05 9.11
CA ALA A 52 3.28 10.66 8.73
C ALA A 52 2.52 9.68 9.65
N ARG A 53 2.54 9.94 10.97
CA ARG A 53 1.82 9.12 11.96
C ARG A 53 0.31 9.14 11.77
N SER A 54 -0.29 10.29 11.43
CA SER A 54 -1.74 10.38 11.21
C SER A 54 -2.21 9.56 10.00
N TRP A 55 -1.31 9.30 9.05
CA TRP A 55 -1.56 8.48 7.87
C TRP A 55 -0.95 7.07 7.97
N HIS A 56 -0.42 6.68 9.13
CA HIS A 56 0.25 5.40 9.36
C HIS A 56 1.41 5.11 8.37
N ARG A 57 2.21 6.13 8.04
CA ARG A 57 3.36 6.03 7.12
C ARG A 57 4.70 6.23 7.81
N ASP A 58 5.77 5.82 7.11
CA ASP A 58 7.13 6.08 7.55
C ASP A 58 7.42 7.59 7.45
N PRO A 59 8.04 8.21 8.49
CA PRO A 59 8.48 9.60 8.42
C PRO A 59 9.41 9.91 7.23
N ALA A 60 10.16 8.93 6.75
CA ALA A 60 10.99 9.05 5.55
C ALA A 60 10.14 9.28 4.28
N ASP A 61 8.95 8.70 4.18
CA ASP A 61 8.04 8.90 3.04
C ASP A 61 7.55 10.35 3.00
N ALA A 62 7.20 10.91 4.17
CA ALA A 62 6.81 12.31 4.31
C ALA A 62 7.96 13.27 3.95
N ALA A 63 9.18 12.93 4.39
CA ALA A 63 10.37 13.70 4.03
C ALA A 63 10.65 13.63 2.51
N TYR A 64 10.45 12.48 1.88
CA TYR A 64 10.59 12.33 0.44
C TYR A 64 9.61 13.21 -0.34
N GLU A 65 8.33 13.26 0.05
CA GLU A 65 7.36 14.17 -0.56
C GLU A 65 7.73 15.64 -0.35
N ALA A 66 8.25 15.98 0.84
CA ALA A 66 8.74 17.33 1.11
C ALA A 66 9.90 17.71 0.17
N PHE A 67 10.85 16.79 -0.03
CA PHE A 67 11.97 16.96 -0.96
C PHE A 67 11.50 17.16 -2.40
N MET A 68 10.54 16.35 -2.86
CA MET A 68 9.97 16.48 -4.20
C MET A 68 9.29 17.84 -4.38
N ALA A 69 8.55 18.30 -3.37
CA ALA A 69 7.94 19.64 -3.37
C ALA A 69 9.01 20.75 -3.42
N MET A 70 10.03 20.70 -2.58
CA MET A 70 11.12 21.68 -2.49
C MET A 70 11.86 21.91 -3.82
N ARG A 71 11.92 20.90 -4.69
CA ARG A 71 12.55 21.01 -6.01
C ARG A 71 11.71 21.78 -7.02
N THR A 72 10.42 21.95 -6.77
CA THR A 72 9.53 22.66 -7.70
C THR A 72 9.74 24.18 -7.63
N PRO A 73 9.65 24.89 -8.77
CA PRO A 73 9.71 26.36 -8.77
C PRO A 73 8.57 27.02 -7.99
N ALA A 74 7.44 26.33 -7.79
CA ALA A 74 6.28 26.85 -7.10
C ALA A 74 6.57 27.15 -5.61
N ILE A 75 7.31 26.26 -4.93
CA ILE A 75 7.66 26.44 -3.52
C ILE A 75 8.52 27.70 -3.30
N ARG A 76 9.46 27.98 -4.21
CA ARG A 76 10.31 29.19 -4.10
C ARG A 76 9.52 30.49 -4.26
N ARG A 77 8.45 30.47 -5.06
CA ARG A 77 7.58 31.63 -5.30
C ARG A 77 6.41 31.74 -4.33
N ALA A 78 6.17 30.73 -3.49
CA ALA A 78 5.08 30.73 -2.54
C ALA A 78 5.29 31.84 -1.50
N ALA A 79 4.22 32.49 -1.06
CA ALA A 79 4.26 33.50 0.02
C ALA A 79 4.73 32.90 1.36
N ASP A 80 4.36 31.64 1.61
CA ASP A 80 4.89 30.81 2.69
C ASP A 80 5.33 29.45 2.11
N PRO A 81 6.64 29.20 1.94
CA PRO A 81 7.16 27.95 1.40
C PRO A 81 6.89 26.77 2.33
N TRP A 82 6.93 26.97 3.65
CA TRP A 82 6.69 25.88 4.59
C TRP A 82 5.23 25.45 4.60
N ALA A 83 4.28 26.40 4.54
CA ALA A 83 2.87 26.06 4.37
C ALA A 83 2.61 25.34 3.04
N ALA A 84 3.22 25.81 1.95
CA ALA A 84 3.09 25.17 0.64
C ALA A 84 3.67 23.74 0.62
N ILE A 85 4.83 23.51 1.24
CA ILE A 85 5.42 22.17 1.39
C ILE A 85 4.52 21.29 2.26
N THR A 86 4.03 21.80 3.39
CA THR A 86 3.13 21.03 4.28
C THR A 86 1.93 20.52 3.52
N ARG A 87 1.30 21.38 2.71
CA ARG A 87 0.16 20.98 1.87
C ARG A 87 0.55 19.96 0.81
N ALA A 88 1.72 20.10 0.19
CA ALA A 88 2.21 19.15 -0.79
C ALA A 88 2.47 17.76 -0.17
N VAL A 89 3.07 17.72 1.03
CA VAL A 89 3.33 16.48 1.78
C VAL A 89 2.03 15.79 2.16
N GLU A 90 1.06 16.53 2.68
CA GLU A 90 -0.27 15.98 3.01
C GLU A 90 -0.95 15.35 1.79
N LEU A 91 -0.95 16.05 0.65
CA LEU A 91 -1.52 15.55 -0.60
C LEU A 91 -0.76 14.34 -1.16
N GLY A 92 0.57 14.33 -1.05
CA GLY A 92 1.44 13.25 -1.49
C GLY A 92 1.15 11.96 -0.73
N ILE A 93 1.24 12.02 0.61
CA ILE A 93 0.97 10.88 1.50
C ILE A 93 -0.45 10.35 1.30
N ALA A 94 -1.45 11.24 1.27
CA ALA A 94 -2.83 10.84 1.03
C ALA A 94 -2.99 10.12 -0.31
N ALA A 95 -2.33 10.60 -1.36
CA ALA A 95 -2.38 9.98 -2.67
C ALA A 95 -1.70 8.60 -2.71
N GLU A 96 -0.59 8.39 -2.00
CA GLU A 96 0.03 7.07 -1.88
C GLU A 96 -0.89 6.06 -1.18
N VAL A 97 -1.48 6.46 -0.05
CA VAL A 97 -2.49 5.66 0.66
C VAL A 97 -3.67 5.33 -0.26
N HIS A 98 -4.15 6.30 -1.02
CA HIS A 98 -5.21 6.06 -1.99
C HIS A 98 -4.77 5.16 -3.14
N ALA A 99 -3.54 5.29 -3.65
CA ALA A 99 -3.00 4.47 -4.72
C ALA A 99 -2.94 2.99 -4.33
N GLU A 100 -2.44 2.70 -3.12
CA GLU A 100 -2.40 1.33 -2.59
C GLU A 100 -3.79 0.75 -2.33
N ARG A 101 -4.71 1.56 -1.81
CA ARG A 101 -6.09 1.13 -1.57
C ARG A 101 -6.85 0.90 -2.87
N LEU A 102 -6.60 1.73 -3.89
CA LEU A 102 -7.26 1.69 -5.20
C LEU A 102 -6.49 0.88 -6.24
N LEU A 103 -5.41 0.18 -5.85
CA LEU A 103 -4.55 -0.61 -6.73
C LEU A 103 -4.20 0.12 -8.03
N THR A 104 -3.86 1.41 -7.93
CA THR A 104 -3.62 2.31 -9.06
C THR A 104 -2.33 3.10 -8.85
N SER A 105 -1.93 3.91 -9.83
CA SER A 105 -0.76 4.77 -9.69
C SER A 105 -1.02 5.96 -8.76
N THR A 106 0.03 6.46 -8.13
CA THR A 106 -0.03 7.67 -7.28
C THR A 106 -0.52 8.89 -8.05
N ASP A 107 -0.11 9.07 -9.31
CA ASP A 107 -0.58 10.18 -10.17
C ASP A 107 -2.09 10.13 -10.42
N LYS A 108 -2.65 8.94 -10.67
CA LYS A 108 -4.11 8.77 -10.80
C LYS A 108 -4.80 9.02 -9.46
N ALA A 109 -4.27 8.47 -8.37
CA ALA A 109 -4.84 8.62 -7.03
C ALA A 109 -4.86 10.08 -6.53
N ARG A 110 -3.93 10.93 -7.00
CA ARG A 110 -3.93 12.38 -6.71
C ARG A 110 -5.13 13.11 -7.27
N ARG A 111 -5.77 12.59 -8.33
CA ARG A 111 -6.89 13.24 -9.02
C ARG A 111 -8.20 12.57 -8.60
N PRO A 112 -9.05 13.21 -7.79
CA PRO A 112 -10.30 12.61 -7.33
C PRO A 112 -11.15 12.03 -8.46
N ASP A 113 -11.23 12.74 -9.58
CA ASP A 113 -12.02 12.36 -10.76
C ASP A 113 -11.47 11.15 -11.53
N GLN A 114 -10.21 10.75 -11.27
CA GLN A 114 -9.59 9.57 -11.89
C GLN A 114 -9.54 8.36 -10.96
N ARG A 115 -10.11 8.48 -9.76
CA ARG A 115 -10.25 7.35 -8.83
C ARG A 115 -11.39 6.45 -9.31
N PRO A 116 -11.25 5.12 -9.23
CA PRO A 116 -12.35 4.20 -9.49
C PRO A 116 -13.56 4.52 -8.61
N ASP A 117 -14.77 4.41 -9.18
CA ASP A 117 -16.03 4.58 -8.43
C ASP A 117 -16.19 3.50 -7.35
N GLU A 118 -15.66 2.30 -7.60
CA GLU A 118 -15.70 1.17 -6.68
C GLU A 118 -14.29 0.80 -6.19
N TYR A 119 -14.16 0.52 -4.90
CA TYR A 119 -12.88 0.08 -4.33
C TYR A 119 -12.50 -1.29 -4.86
N PRO A 120 -11.33 -1.45 -5.50
CA PRO A 120 -10.89 -2.75 -5.94
C PRO A 120 -10.64 -3.64 -4.73
N MET A 121 -11.24 -4.82 -4.76
CA MET A 121 -11.17 -5.74 -3.65
C MET A 121 -9.98 -6.68 -3.81
N ARG A 122 -9.16 -6.82 -2.76
CA ARG A 122 -8.08 -7.80 -2.75
C ARG A 122 -8.67 -9.22 -2.78
N ALA A 123 -8.05 -10.11 -3.55
CA ALA A 123 -8.39 -11.53 -3.55
C ALA A 123 -8.31 -12.07 -2.11
N GLY A 124 -9.42 -12.62 -1.61
CA GLY A 124 -9.56 -13.09 -0.22
C GLY A 124 -10.25 -12.13 0.76
N HIS A 125 -10.42 -10.85 0.43
CA HIS A 125 -11.22 -9.92 1.24
C HIS A 125 -12.73 -10.03 0.95
N TYR A 126 -13.08 -10.57 -0.21
CA TYR A 126 -14.46 -10.91 -0.55
C TYR A 126 -14.69 -12.39 -0.20
N GLU A 127 -15.30 -12.70 0.94
CA GLU A 127 -15.62 -14.10 1.27
C GLU A 127 -16.61 -14.73 0.27
N THR A 128 -17.24 -13.90 -0.57
CA THR A 128 -18.30 -14.28 -1.49
C THR A 128 -17.92 -14.28 -2.98
N PHE A 129 -16.66 -14.06 -3.37
CA PHE A 129 -16.31 -13.97 -4.82
C PHE A 129 -16.60 -15.27 -5.55
N PHE A 130 -16.39 -16.40 -4.86
CA PHE A 130 -16.73 -17.71 -5.39
C PHE A 130 -18.23 -17.83 -5.69
N TYR A 131 -19.12 -17.20 -4.90
CA TYR A 131 -20.56 -17.24 -5.20
C TYR A 131 -20.91 -16.49 -6.48
N HIS A 132 -20.26 -15.37 -6.81
CA HIS A 132 -20.51 -14.67 -8.08
C HIS A 132 -19.95 -15.42 -9.28
N VAL A 133 -18.77 -16.03 -9.14
CA VAL A 133 -18.19 -16.90 -10.17
C VAL A 133 -19.10 -18.12 -10.42
N LEU A 134 -19.68 -18.70 -9.37
CA LEU A 134 -20.61 -19.81 -9.47
C LEU A 134 -21.99 -19.38 -9.98
N ALA A 135 -22.47 -18.18 -9.62
CA ALA A 135 -23.76 -17.65 -10.05
C ALA A 135 -23.78 -17.26 -11.54
N ALA A 136 -22.63 -16.88 -12.10
CA ALA A 136 -22.47 -16.65 -13.54
C ALA A 136 -22.51 -17.95 -14.37
N ALA A 137 -22.52 -19.13 -13.73
CA ALA A 137 -22.53 -20.42 -14.40
C ALA A 137 -23.96 -20.99 -14.53
N THR A 138 -24.21 -21.80 -15.56
CA THR A 138 -25.50 -22.49 -15.79
C THR A 138 -25.97 -23.23 -14.53
N PRO A 139 -27.26 -23.14 -14.15
CA PRO A 139 -27.74 -23.79 -12.93
C PRO A 139 -27.41 -25.29 -12.92
N PRO A 140 -26.95 -25.84 -11.79
CA PRO A 140 -26.56 -27.25 -11.72
C PRO A 140 -27.79 -28.16 -11.79
N ALA A 141 -27.66 -29.29 -12.50
CA ALA A 141 -28.74 -30.26 -12.67
C ALA A 141 -29.12 -31.00 -11.38
N SER A 142 -28.21 -31.05 -10.40
CA SER A 142 -28.44 -31.65 -9.09
C SER A 142 -27.53 -31.01 -8.02
N PRO A 143 -27.85 -31.17 -6.72
CA PRO A 143 -26.98 -30.72 -5.63
C PRO A 143 -25.57 -31.32 -5.70
N THR A 144 -25.43 -32.58 -6.12
CA THR A 144 -24.13 -33.24 -6.27
C THR A 144 -23.28 -32.54 -7.34
N VAL A 145 -23.88 -32.20 -8.48
CA VAL A 145 -23.20 -31.46 -9.56
C VAL A 145 -22.81 -30.05 -9.09
N ALA A 146 -23.63 -29.43 -8.23
CA ALA A 146 -23.31 -28.13 -7.64
C ALA A 146 -22.04 -28.22 -6.78
N VAL A 147 -21.97 -29.20 -5.88
CA VAL A 147 -20.82 -29.43 -4.99
C VAL A 147 -19.56 -29.73 -5.81
N GLU A 148 -19.63 -30.62 -6.78
CA GLU A 148 -18.49 -30.97 -7.64
C GLU A 148 -17.95 -29.73 -8.38
N ARG A 149 -18.85 -28.87 -8.86
CA ARG A 149 -18.46 -27.63 -9.53
C ARG A 149 -17.76 -26.65 -8.59
N VAL A 150 -18.25 -26.49 -7.35
CA VAL A 150 -17.61 -25.63 -6.34
C VAL A 150 -16.20 -26.15 -6.03
N VAL A 151 -16.09 -27.45 -5.75
CA VAL A 151 -14.82 -28.14 -5.48
C VAL A 151 -13.84 -27.93 -6.62
N ARG A 152 -14.25 -28.21 -7.85
CA ARG A 152 -13.42 -28.04 -9.05
C ARG A 152 -12.97 -26.59 -9.24
N SER A 153 -13.90 -25.63 -9.09
CA SER A 153 -13.60 -24.21 -9.30
C SER A 153 -12.61 -23.69 -8.25
N ALA A 154 -12.79 -24.09 -6.98
CA ALA A 154 -11.86 -23.77 -5.90
C ALA A 154 -10.47 -24.39 -6.14
N SER A 155 -10.40 -25.66 -6.56
CA SER A 155 -9.14 -26.32 -6.89
C SER A 155 -8.40 -25.64 -8.03
N VAL A 156 -9.09 -25.34 -9.14
CA VAL A 156 -8.50 -24.63 -10.29
C VAL A 156 -8.00 -23.26 -9.88
N PHE A 157 -8.81 -22.49 -9.13
CA PHE A 157 -8.40 -21.19 -8.62
C PHE A 157 -7.09 -21.28 -7.82
N LEU A 158 -7.02 -22.19 -6.83
CA LEU A 158 -5.82 -22.36 -6.01
C LEU A 158 -4.59 -22.71 -6.85
N VAL A 159 -4.71 -23.65 -7.80
CA VAL A 159 -3.60 -23.99 -8.73
C VAL A 159 -3.16 -22.76 -9.52
N THR A 160 -4.10 -21.99 -10.09
CA THR A 160 -3.77 -20.81 -10.89
C THR A 160 -3.11 -19.68 -10.09
N THR A 161 -3.37 -19.63 -8.77
CA THR A 161 -2.70 -18.70 -7.86
C THR A 161 -1.32 -19.19 -7.36
N GLY A 162 -0.83 -20.32 -7.86
CA GLY A 162 0.52 -20.83 -7.60
C GLY A 162 0.62 -21.92 -6.53
N TRP A 163 -0.50 -22.50 -6.10
CA TRP A 163 -0.49 -23.59 -5.12
C TRP A 163 -0.19 -24.94 -5.79
N HIS A 164 0.55 -25.81 -5.09
CA HIS A 164 0.91 -27.13 -5.62
C HIS A 164 -0.32 -28.04 -5.73
N SER A 165 -0.53 -28.67 -6.90
CA SER A 165 -1.70 -29.51 -7.19
C SER A 165 -1.92 -30.63 -6.17
N ARG A 166 -0.86 -31.34 -5.77
CA ARG A 166 -0.91 -32.43 -4.78
C ARG A 166 -1.37 -31.94 -3.39
N THR A 167 -0.94 -30.74 -2.98
CA THR A 167 -1.36 -30.14 -1.71
C THR A 167 -2.84 -29.76 -1.76
N ILE A 168 -3.31 -29.21 -2.88
CA ILE A 168 -4.71 -28.81 -3.07
C ILE A 168 -5.64 -30.01 -3.02
N GLU A 169 -5.30 -31.09 -3.72
CA GLU A 169 -6.10 -32.33 -3.72
C GLU A 169 -6.34 -32.82 -2.29
N THR A 170 -5.26 -32.93 -1.51
CA THR A 170 -5.31 -33.38 -0.12
C THR A 170 -6.10 -32.41 0.78
N ALA A 171 -5.90 -31.10 0.59
CA ALA A 171 -6.56 -30.07 1.39
C ALA A 171 -8.08 -30.00 1.11
N VAL A 172 -8.48 -30.07 -0.15
CA VAL A 172 -9.89 -29.97 -0.56
C VAL A 172 -10.66 -31.23 -0.16
N GLU A 173 -10.08 -32.42 -0.32
CA GLU A 173 -10.67 -33.66 0.19
C GLU A 173 -10.88 -33.60 1.70
N TYR A 174 -9.86 -33.15 2.43
CA TYR A 174 -9.95 -32.96 3.88
C TYR A 174 -11.07 -31.99 4.27
N ILE A 175 -11.15 -30.82 3.64
CA ILE A 175 -12.20 -29.82 3.90
C ILE A 175 -13.59 -30.41 3.63
N CYS A 176 -13.77 -31.09 2.49
CA CYS A 176 -15.05 -31.73 2.15
C CYS A 176 -15.42 -32.77 3.21
N HIS A 177 -14.48 -33.62 3.62
CA HIS A 177 -14.71 -34.59 4.67
C HIS A 177 -15.13 -33.94 6.00
N ARG A 178 -14.44 -32.88 6.43
CA ARG A 178 -14.79 -32.15 7.67
C ARG A 178 -16.17 -31.48 7.59
N LEU A 179 -16.54 -30.92 6.45
CA LEU A 179 -17.86 -30.31 6.25
C LEU A 179 -18.98 -31.35 6.23
N THR A 180 -18.72 -32.55 5.69
CA THR A 180 -19.72 -33.65 5.69
C THR A 180 -19.91 -34.31 7.05
N THR A 181 -18.89 -34.28 7.90
CA THR A 181 -18.90 -34.96 9.22
C THR A 181 -19.43 -34.08 10.35
N LEU A 182 -19.52 -32.76 10.14
CA LEU A 182 -19.96 -31.81 11.16
C LEU A 182 -21.40 -31.33 10.89
N ALA A 183 -22.20 -31.26 11.96
CA ALA A 183 -23.63 -30.95 11.88
C ALA A 183 -23.95 -29.49 11.52
N SER A 184 -22.94 -28.60 11.47
CA SER A 184 -23.10 -27.19 11.16
C SER A 184 -21.92 -26.64 10.38
N THR A 185 -22.20 -25.79 9.41
CA THR A 185 -21.19 -25.03 8.63
C THR A 185 -20.27 -24.22 9.54
N GLN A 186 -20.82 -23.58 10.58
CA GLN A 186 -20.04 -22.76 11.50
C GLN A 186 -19.02 -23.60 12.29
N SER A 187 -19.45 -24.77 12.76
CA SER A 187 -18.55 -25.72 13.43
C SER A 187 -17.48 -26.26 12.48
N GLY A 188 -17.83 -26.48 11.21
CA GLY A 188 -16.88 -26.82 10.16
C GLY A 188 -15.77 -25.79 10.01
N ILE A 189 -16.15 -24.53 9.86
CA ILE A 189 -15.23 -23.40 9.75
C ILE A 189 -14.35 -23.30 10.99
N ASP A 190 -14.95 -23.33 12.18
CA ASP A 190 -14.21 -23.15 13.43
C ASP A 190 -13.17 -24.24 13.66
N VAL A 191 -13.48 -25.49 13.31
CA VAL A 191 -12.50 -26.57 13.46
C VAL A 191 -11.41 -26.49 12.39
N LEU A 192 -11.76 -26.23 11.13
CA LEU A 192 -10.76 -26.06 10.06
C LEU A 192 -9.79 -24.91 10.35
N ARG A 193 -10.28 -23.81 10.96
CA ARG A 193 -9.44 -22.66 11.36
C ARG A 193 -8.52 -22.94 12.55
N LYS A 194 -8.81 -23.95 13.37
CA LYS A 194 -8.04 -24.30 14.57
C LYS A 194 -7.14 -25.53 14.38
N ASP A 195 -7.22 -26.20 13.23
CA ASP A 195 -6.43 -27.41 12.97
C ASP A 195 -5.01 -27.08 12.51
N ASP A 196 -4.12 -26.91 13.48
CA ASP A 196 -2.70 -26.66 13.24
C ASP A 196 -1.97 -27.89 12.70
N ALA A 197 -2.39 -29.10 13.09
CA ALA A 197 -1.75 -30.34 12.68
C ALA A 197 -1.92 -30.59 11.18
N MET A 198 -3.12 -30.35 10.63
CA MET A 198 -3.35 -30.48 9.21
C MET A 198 -2.65 -29.36 8.41
N ARG A 199 -2.60 -28.14 8.94
CA ARG A 199 -1.84 -27.03 8.32
C ARG A 199 -0.37 -27.38 8.16
N GLN A 200 0.27 -27.90 9.21
CA GLN A 200 1.66 -28.35 9.16
C GLN A 200 1.86 -29.48 8.13
N ARG A 201 0.94 -30.45 8.07
CA ARG A 201 0.99 -31.55 7.07
C ARG A 201 0.90 -31.07 5.63
N LEU A 202 0.15 -30.00 5.38
CA LEU A 202 0.04 -29.37 4.06
C LEU A 202 1.24 -28.45 3.72
N GLY A 203 2.19 -28.31 4.64
CA GLY A 203 3.38 -27.48 4.46
C GLY A 203 3.17 -26.00 4.80
N PHE A 204 2.07 -25.64 5.47
CA PHE A 204 1.83 -24.30 5.99
C PHE A 204 2.33 -24.24 7.43
N SER A 205 3.59 -23.82 7.64
CA SER A 205 4.00 -23.36 8.97
C SER A 205 3.54 -21.92 9.17
N ALA A 206 3.17 -21.57 10.41
CA ALA A 206 3.16 -20.17 10.83
C ALA A 206 4.59 -19.61 10.83
#